data_AF-A0A2N0Q5T0-F1
#
_entry.id   AF-A0A2N0Q5T0-F1
#
_cell.length_a   1.000
_cell.length_b   1.000
_cell.length_c   1.000
_cell.angle_alpha   90.00
_cell.angle_beta   90.00
_cell.angle_gamma   90.00
#
_symmetry.space_group_name_H-M   'P 1'
#
loop_
_entity.id
_entity.type
_entity.pdbx_description
1 polymer ?
#
loop_
_entity_poly.entity_id
_entity_poly.type
_entity_poly.pdbx_seq_one_letter_code
_entity_poly.pdbx_strand_id
1 'polypeptide(L)'
;SWNRDDFIDTMNAIIRSPEFILENNLINEIGHEAVSSLIEYNFLHRRPTNNYANDIINPPDEVILTAISKPSIFAMENLLKRINN
;
A
#
# COMPACT_ATOMS: atom_id res chain seq x y z
N SER A 1 -0.98 -13.56 8.58
CA SER A 1 0.17 -13.00 7.84
C SER A 1 -0.16 -13.02 6.36
N TRP A 2 0.35 -12.08 5.56
CA TRP A 2 0.07 -12.02 4.12
C TRP A 2 0.64 -13.24 3.36
N ASN A 3 -0.01 -13.59 2.26
CA ASN A 3 0.43 -14.59 1.29
C ASN A 3 0.82 -13.96 -0.06
N ARG A 4 1.16 -14.78 -1.06
CA ARG A 4 1.59 -14.30 -2.39
C ARG A 4 0.52 -13.44 -3.08
N ASP A 5 -0.73 -13.86 -3.03
CA ASP A 5 -1.84 -13.18 -3.72
C ASP A 5 -2.17 -11.87 -3.00
N ASP A 6 -2.19 -11.86 -1.66
CA ASP A 6 -2.32 -10.63 -0.85
C ASP A 6 -1.25 -9.58 -1.23
N PHE A 7 -0.01 -10.04 -1.44
CA PHE A 7 1.10 -9.17 -1.83
C PHE A 7 0.93 -8.64 -3.26
N ILE A 8 0.44 -9.46 -4.19
CA ILE A 8 0.14 -9.04 -5.56
C ILE A 8 -0.99 -8.01 -5.58
N ASP A 9 -2.06 -8.24 -4.84
CA ASP A 9 -3.20 -7.32 -4.74
C ASP A 9 -2.78 -5.99 -4.11
N THR A 10 -1.94 -6.03 -3.09
CA THR A 10 -1.30 -4.83 -2.51
C THR A 10 -0.48 -4.06 -3.55
N MET A 11 0.39 -4.73 -4.32
CA MET A 11 1.19 -4.07 -5.36
C MET A 11 0.29 -3.42 -6.43
N ASN A 12 -0.75 -4.13 -6.87
CA ASN A 12 -1.73 -3.59 -7.82
C ASN A 12 -2.44 -2.35 -7.25
N ALA A 13 -2.84 -2.36 -5.98
CA ALA A 13 -3.48 -1.23 -5.32
C ALA A 13 -2.55 0.00 -5.29
N ILE A 14 -1.29 -0.18 -4.89
CA ILE A 14 -0.28 0.89 -4.83
C ILE A 14 0.01 1.46 -6.22
N ILE A 15 0.15 0.62 -7.25
CA ILE A 15 0.46 1.10 -8.60
C ILE A 15 -0.71 1.87 -9.23
N ARG A 16 -1.95 1.46 -8.94
CA ARG A 16 -3.15 2.19 -9.37
C ARG A 16 -3.30 3.56 -8.69
N SER A 17 -2.78 3.70 -7.47
CA SER A 17 -2.85 4.94 -6.69
C SER A 17 -1.49 5.22 -6.01
N PRO A 18 -0.51 5.73 -6.76
CA PRO A 18 0.88 5.82 -6.31
C PRO A 18 1.11 6.83 -5.18
N GLU A 19 0.16 7.74 -4.93
CA GLU A 19 0.23 8.71 -3.83
C GLU A 19 -0.12 8.06 -2.49
N PHE A 20 -1.26 7.36 -2.43
CA PHE A 20 -1.72 6.62 -1.26
C PHE A 20 -2.89 5.70 -1.61
N ILE A 21 -3.18 4.75 -0.72
CA ILE A 21 -4.44 3.97 -0.68
C ILE A 21 -5.07 4.09 0.71
N LEU A 22 -6.38 3.85 0.82
CA LEU A 22 -7.06 3.80 2.13
C LEU A 22 -6.79 2.45 2.81
N GLU A 23 -6.44 2.48 4.09
CA GLU A 23 -6.19 1.27 4.89
C GLU A 23 -7.43 0.36 4.91
N ASN A 24 -8.60 0.94 5.15
CA ASN A 24 -9.86 0.19 5.19
C ASN A 24 -10.17 -0.52 3.86
N ASN A 25 -9.84 0.10 2.72
CA ASN A 25 -10.06 -0.53 1.41
C ASN A 25 -9.17 -1.76 1.25
N LEU A 26 -7.89 -1.66 1.61
CA LEU A 26 -6.97 -2.79 1.53
C LEU A 26 -7.34 -3.89 2.55
N ILE A 27 -7.78 -3.52 3.76
CA ILE A 27 -8.28 -4.47 4.77
C ILE A 27 -9.49 -5.25 4.23
N ASN A 28 -10.39 -4.60 3.50
CA ASN A 28 -11.53 -5.28 2.88
C ASN A 28 -11.11 -6.21 1.74
N GLU A 29 -9.97 -5.96 1.09
CA GLU A 29 -9.45 -6.75 -0.03
C GLU A 29 -8.68 -8.00 0.45
N ILE A 30 -7.74 -7.83 1.38
CA ILE A 30 -6.79 -8.89 1.79
C ILE A 30 -6.87 -9.27 3.28
N GLY A 31 -7.73 -8.60 4.05
CA GLY A 31 -7.91 -8.85 5.47
C GLY A 31 -6.94 -8.08 6.39
N HIS A 32 -7.41 -7.80 7.61
CA HIS A 32 -6.69 -7.00 8.60
C HIS A 32 -5.31 -7.57 8.96
N GLU A 33 -5.21 -8.88 9.14
CA GLU A 33 -3.94 -9.53 9.53
C GLU A 33 -2.88 -9.43 8.44
N ALA A 34 -3.27 -9.53 7.16
CA ALA A 34 -2.36 -9.36 6.03
C ALA A 34 -1.86 -7.91 5.97
N VAL A 35 -2.76 -6.93 6.04
CA VAL A 35 -2.39 -5.50 6.07
C VAL A 35 -1.46 -5.18 7.24
N SER A 36 -1.79 -5.65 8.44
CA SER A 36 -0.97 -5.42 9.64
C SER A 36 0.45 -5.96 9.46
N SER A 37 0.59 -7.18 8.93
CA SER A 37 1.91 -7.78 8.69
C SER A 37 2.68 -7.08 7.56
N LEU A 38 2.03 -6.56 6.52
CA LEU A 38 2.69 -5.73 5.50
C LEU A 38 3.26 -4.44 6.08
N ILE A 39 2.56 -3.84 7.05
CA ILE A 39 3.04 -2.66 7.77
C ILE A 39 4.21 -3.04 8.71
N GLU A 40 4.07 -4.12 9.48
CA GLU A 40 5.10 -4.59 10.42
C GLU A 40 6.43 -4.90 9.73
N TYR A 41 6.38 -5.51 8.54
CA TYR A 41 7.57 -5.79 7.72
C TYR A 41 8.02 -4.60 6.85
N ASN A 42 7.47 -3.41 7.09
CA ASN A 42 7.76 -2.17 6.36
C ASN A 42 7.51 -2.24 4.85
N PHE A 43 6.66 -3.12 4.33
CA PHE A 43 6.26 -3.05 2.92
C PHE A 43 5.35 -1.85 2.64
N LEU A 44 4.57 -1.44 3.64
CA LEU A 44 3.68 -0.29 3.61
C LEU A 44 3.99 0.67 4.76
N HIS A 45 3.90 1.97 4.50
CA HIS A 45 3.94 2.99 5.54
C HIS A 45 2.52 3.43 5.89
N ARG A 46 2.14 3.21 7.14
CA ARG A 46 0.85 3.63 7.70
C ARG A 46 0.92 5.09 8.16
N ARG A 47 -0.01 5.91 7.68
CA ARG A 47 -0.14 7.32 8.08
C ARG A 47 -1.50 7.52 8.75
N PRO A 48 -1.55 7.57 10.10
CA PRO A 48 -2.80 7.45 10.86
C PRO A 48 -3.68 8.70 10.83
N THR A 49 -3.14 9.87 10.48
CA THR A 49 -3.87 11.14 10.47
C THR A 49 -3.39 12.02 9.32
N ASN A 50 -4.30 12.80 8.74
CA ASN A 50 -3.98 13.87 7.80
C ASN A 50 -3.16 15.03 8.41
N ASN A 51 -3.08 15.14 9.74
CA ASN A 51 -2.35 16.20 10.45
C ASN A 51 -0.87 16.37 10.03
N TYR A 52 -0.30 15.37 9.35
CA TYR A 52 1.07 15.39 8.83
C TYR A 52 1.14 14.95 7.37
N ALA A 53 0.07 15.13 6.59
CA ALA A 53 -0.03 14.79 5.17
C ALA A 53 0.03 16.02 4.25
N ASN A 54 0.88 16.99 4.60
CA ASN A 54 1.05 18.23 3.84
C ASN A 54 1.64 18.03 2.43
N ASP A 55 2.21 16.86 2.18
CA ASP A 55 2.72 16.39 0.89
C ASP A 55 1.63 15.84 -0.05
N ILE A 56 0.39 15.69 0.44
CA ILE A 56 -0.76 15.16 -0.31
C ILE A 56 -1.76 16.29 -0.57
N ILE A 57 -2.26 16.40 -1.81
CA ILE A 57 -3.32 17.35 -2.15
C ILE A 57 -4.64 16.80 -1.62
N ASN A 58 -5.29 17.54 -0.71
CA ASN A 58 -6.58 17.17 -0.09
C ASN A 58 -6.56 15.77 0.56
N PRO A 59 -5.76 15.53 1.60
CA PRO A 59 -5.69 14.22 2.24
C PRO A 59 -7.05 13.83 2.84
N PRO A 60 -7.46 12.56 2.75
CA PRO A 60 -8.69 12.10 3.38
C PRO A 60 -8.57 12.18 4.90
N ASP A 61 -9.71 12.30 5.60
CA ASP A 61 -9.78 12.18 7.07
C ASP A 61 -9.85 10.70 7.49
N GLU A 62 -8.99 9.88 6.89
CA GLU A 62 -8.92 8.44 7.07
C GLU A 62 -7.45 7.99 7.14
N VAL A 63 -7.24 6.77 7.64
CA VAL A 63 -5.90 6.19 7.65
C VAL A 63 -5.52 5.78 6.24
N ILE A 64 -4.34 6.26 5.81
CA ILE A 64 -3.80 5.96 4.49
C ILE A 64 -2.53 5.11 4.61
N LEU A 65 -2.29 4.34 3.55
CA LEU A 65 -1.08 3.55 3.35
C LEU A 65 -0.35 4.08 2.13
N THR A 66 0.97 4.21 2.24
CA THR A 66 1.84 4.59 1.11
C THR A 66 2.91 3.53 0.89
N ALA A 67 3.49 3.50 -0.30
CA ALA A 67 4.78 2.84 -0.49
C ALA A 67 5.85 3.52 0.39
N ILE A 68 6.89 2.78 0.75
CA ILE A 68 8.04 3.31 1.51
C ILE A 68 8.70 4.46 0.74
N SER A 69 8.77 4.32 -0.59
CA SER A 69 9.51 5.23 -1.46
C SER A 69 9.08 5.08 -2.92
N LYS A 70 9.39 6.08 -3.74
CA LYS A 70 9.19 6.00 -5.20
C LYS A 70 9.94 4.82 -5.86
N PRO A 71 11.21 4.52 -5.51
CA PRO A 71 11.88 3.30 -5.95
C PRO A 71 11.12 2.01 -5.63
N SER A 72 10.43 1.93 -4.49
CA SER A 72 9.62 0.77 -4.12
C SER A 72 8.48 0.54 -5.11
N ILE A 73 7.81 1.60 -5.58
CA ILE A 73 6.75 1.51 -6.59
C ILE A 73 7.32 0.92 -7.89
N PHE A 74 8.46 1.43 -8.38
CA PHE A 74 9.11 0.88 -9.57
C PHE A 74 9.53 -0.59 -9.42
N ALA A 75 9.96 -0.99 -8.21
CA ALA A 75 10.29 -2.39 -7.93
C ALA A 75 9.04 -3.28 -8.00
N MET A 76 7.92 -2.82 -7.42
CA MET A 76 6.62 -3.52 -7.48
C MET A 76 6.13 -3.67 -8.93
N GLU A 77 6.19 -2.60 -9.74
CA GLU A 77 5.81 -2.65 -11.16
C GLU A 77 6.63 -3.68 -11.94
N ASN A 78 7.95 -3.69 -11.73
CA ASN A 78 8.84 -4.64 -12.40
C ASN A 78 8.60 -6.08 -11.94
N LEU A 79 8.30 -6.29 -10.65
CA LEU A 79 7.99 -7.60 -10.12
C LEU A 79 6.67 -8.14 -10.71
N LEU A 80 5.61 -7.32 -10.78
CA LEU A 80 4.35 -7.71 -11.40
C LEU A 80 4.51 -8.05 -12.89
N LYS A 81 5.30 -7.27 -13.64
CA LYS A 81 5.62 -7.60 -15.04
C LYS A 81 6.28 -8.97 -15.19
N ARG A 82 7.16 -9.34 -14.25
CA ARG A 82 7.81 -10.67 -14.25
C ARG A 82 6.88 -11.79 -13.85
N ILE A 83 5.90 -11.52 -12.98
CA ILE A 83 4.90 -12.50 -12.55
C ILE A 83 3.88 -12.79 -13.66
N ASN A 84 3.53 -11.78 -14.46
CA ASN A 84 2.53 -11.88 -15.52
C ASN A 84 3.09 -12.36 -16.88
N ASN A 85 4.41 -12.54 -16.98
CA ASN A 85 5.11 -13.10 -18.15
C ASN A 85 5.36 -14.59 -17.95
#